data_AF-A0A4R3TBJ9-F1
#
_entry.id   AF-A0A4R3TBJ9-F1
#
_cell.length_a   1.000
_cell.length_b   1.000
_cell.length_c   1.000
_cell.angle_alpha   90.00
_cell.angle_beta   90.00
_cell.angle_gamma   90.00
#
_symmetry.space_group_name_H-M   'P 1'
#
loop_
_entity.id
_entity.type
_entity.pdbx_description
1 polymer ?
#
loop_
_entity_poly.entity_id
_entity_poly.type
_entity_poly.pdbx_seq_one_letter_code
_entity_poly.pdbx_strand_id
1 'polypeptide(L)'
;MALFKRSGYWKDVSPVGMIADFRAVWKQAGSNRWRIAAVSAACTFSVFYLMSTQEGRGPHPPPKVVYISVLPAHRTEEQILASNIENQKRKEAWAAEQARREKDVREIYKTIGRYSGMDVDKIAREADAEEAARKKAEMDRIGKPRLPEGRTLPQVDQVPTQPAQ
;
A
#
# COMPACT_ATOMS: atom_id res chain seq x y z
N MET A 1 44.23 -41.37 -22.44
CA MET A 1 43.80 -40.05 -21.93
C MET A 1 42.28 -40.04 -21.83
N ALA A 2 41.73 -39.92 -20.62
CA ALA A 2 40.28 -39.83 -20.42
C ALA A 2 39.86 -38.35 -20.47
N LEU A 3 39.10 -37.96 -21.50
CA LEU A 3 38.85 -36.56 -21.88
C LEU A 3 37.74 -35.84 -21.08
N PHE A 4 37.19 -36.42 -20.00
CA PHE A 4 36.20 -35.73 -19.17
C PHE A 4 36.36 -36.09 -17.68
N LYS A 5 36.71 -35.10 -16.86
CA LYS A 5 36.60 -35.21 -15.39
C LYS A 5 35.12 -35.22 -15.05
N ARG A 6 34.58 -36.36 -14.58
CA ARG A 6 33.23 -36.43 -14.01
C ARG A 6 33.17 -35.48 -12.80
N SER A 7 32.31 -34.47 -12.83
CA SER A 7 32.06 -33.61 -11.66
C SER A 7 31.42 -34.44 -10.53
N GLY A 8 31.53 -33.97 -9.28
CA GLY A 8 31.20 -34.77 -8.08
C GLY A 8 29.80 -35.41 -8.08
N TYR A 9 28.81 -34.74 -8.66
CA TYR A 9 27.44 -35.26 -8.81
C TYR A 9 27.30 -36.40 -9.83
N TRP A 10 28.20 -36.52 -10.80
CA TRP A 10 28.15 -37.53 -11.87
C TRP A 10 29.07 -38.71 -11.63
N LYS A 11 29.75 -38.75 -10.47
CA LYS A 11 30.63 -39.85 -10.09
C LYS A 11 29.85 -41.14 -9.84
N ASP A 12 28.68 -41.01 -9.23
CA ASP A 12 27.81 -42.13 -8.84
C ASP A 12 26.67 -42.38 -9.84
N VAL A 13 26.46 -41.47 -10.79
CA VAL A 13 25.47 -41.64 -11.87
C VAL A 13 26.08 -42.51 -12.96
N SER A 14 25.54 -43.72 -13.12
CA SER A 14 25.90 -44.62 -14.22
C SER A 14 24.78 -44.63 -15.29
N PRO A 15 24.97 -43.98 -16.45
CA PRO A 15 23.97 -43.97 -17.52
C PRO A 15 23.60 -45.38 -18.00
N VAL A 16 24.60 -46.28 -18.00
CA VAL A 16 24.41 -47.70 -18.34
C VAL A 16 23.58 -48.43 -17.29
N GLY A 17 23.78 -48.14 -15.99
CA GLY A 17 22.99 -48.72 -14.90
C GLY A 17 21.53 -48.27 -14.95
N MET A 18 21.28 -46.99 -15.25
CA MET A 18 19.94 -46.45 -15.41
C MET A 18 19.14 -47.14 -16.53
N ILE A 19 19.78 -47.43 -17.67
CA ILE A 19 19.14 -48.15 -18.78
C ILE A 19 18.89 -49.62 -18.42
N ALA A 20 19.83 -50.26 -17.72
CA ALA A 20 19.70 -51.64 -17.26
C ALA A 20 18.54 -51.79 -16.26
N ASP A 21 18.42 -50.85 -15.31
CA ASP A 21 17.33 -50.81 -14.33
C ASP A 21 15.98 -50.57 -15.00
N PHE A 22 15.90 -49.61 -15.93
CA PHE A 22 14.69 -49.39 -16.74
C PHE A 22 14.29 -50.66 -17.52
N ARG A 23 15.26 -51.38 -18.12
CA ARG A 23 15.00 -52.64 -18.83
C ARG A 23 14.50 -53.74 -17.88
N ALA A 24 14.99 -53.79 -16.65
CA ALA A 24 14.54 -54.75 -15.64
C ALA A 24 13.08 -54.46 -15.25
N VAL A 25 12.76 -53.21 -14.93
CA VAL A 25 11.38 -52.77 -14.61
C VAL A 25 10.43 -52.99 -15.79
N TRP A 26 10.87 -52.70 -17.01
CA TRP A 26 10.07 -52.90 -18.23
C TRP A 26 9.72 -54.38 -18.47
N LYS A 27 10.64 -55.28 -18.13
CA LYS A 27 10.38 -56.73 -18.17
C LYS A 27 9.45 -57.17 -17.04
N GLN A 28 9.64 -56.63 -15.83
CA GLN A 28 8.84 -56.95 -14.64
C GLN A 28 7.37 -56.52 -14.78
N ALA A 29 7.09 -55.45 -15.53
CA ALA A 29 5.73 -54.98 -15.82
C ALA A 29 4.87 -55.96 -16.64
N GLY A 30 5.46 -57.05 -17.17
CA GLY A 30 4.74 -58.15 -17.78
C GLY A 30 3.93 -57.76 -19.03
N SER A 31 2.76 -58.36 -19.21
CA SER A 31 1.87 -58.13 -20.36
C SER A 31 1.24 -56.73 -20.37
N ASN A 32 1.10 -56.09 -19.20
CA ASN A 32 0.44 -54.80 -19.05
C ASN A 32 1.38 -53.59 -19.24
N ARG A 33 2.66 -53.80 -19.57
CA ARG A 33 3.68 -52.74 -19.74
C ARG A 33 3.24 -51.57 -20.62
N TRP A 34 2.54 -51.85 -21.72
CA TRP A 34 2.05 -50.82 -22.63
C TRP A 34 0.87 -50.03 -22.06
N ARG A 35 0.01 -50.67 -21.23
CA ARG A 35 -1.11 -49.99 -20.56
C ARG A 35 -0.58 -49.05 -19.48
N ILE A 36 0.38 -49.52 -18.69
CA ILE A 36 1.02 -48.73 -17.63
C ILE A 36 1.76 -47.54 -18.26
N ALA A 37 2.54 -47.77 -19.32
CA ALA A 37 3.25 -46.71 -20.06
C ALA A 37 2.29 -45.68 -20.67
N ALA A 38 1.17 -46.12 -21.24
CA ALA A 38 0.16 -45.22 -21.81
C ALA A 38 -0.49 -44.36 -20.72
N VAL A 39 -0.85 -44.94 -19.57
CA VAL A 39 -1.44 -44.21 -18.45
C VAL A 39 -0.44 -43.21 -17.87
N SER A 40 0.80 -43.61 -17.64
CA SER A 40 1.83 -42.68 -17.13
C SER A 40 2.09 -41.53 -18.11
N ALA A 41 2.18 -41.84 -19.41
CA ALA A 41 2.35 -40.82 -20.42
C ALA A 41 1.15 -39.86 -20.47
N ALA A 42 -0.08 -40.39 -20.42
CA ALA A 42 -1.29 -39.58 -20.40
C ALA A 42 -1.31 -38.61 -19.21
N CYS A 43 -0.97 -39.08 -18.01
CA CYS A 43 -0.89 -38.22 -16.82
C CYS A 43 0.17 -37.12 -16.96
N THR A 44 1.35 -37.42 -17.50
CA THR A 44 2.40 -36.42 -17.72
C THR A 44 1.98 -35.40 -18.77
N PHE A 45 1.52 -35.88 -19.94
CA PHE A 45 1.10 -35.01 -21.04
C PHE A 45 -0.11 -34.15 -20.68
N SER A 46 -1.05 -34.65 -19.87
CA SER A 46 -2.22 -33.85 -19.47
C SER A 46 -1.82 -32.62 -18.66
N VAL A 47 -0.83 -32.73 -17.78
CA VAL A 47 -0.34 -31.60 -16.98
C VAL A 47 0.33 -30.56 -17.87
N PHE A 48 1.22 -30.99 -18.77
CA PHE A 48 1.90 -30.07 -19.68
C PHE A 48 0.96 -29.44 -20.70
N TYR A 49 -0.05 -30.18 -21.18
CA TYR A 49 -1.07 -29.67 -22.08
C TYR A 49 -1.90 -28.56 -21.41
N LEU A 50 -2.39 -28.81 -20.18
CA LEU A 50 -3.13 -27.81 -19.43
C LEU A 50 -2.27 -26.57 -19.14
N MET A 51 -1.00 -26.75 -18.80
CA MET A 51 -0.07 -25.65 -18.61
C MET A 51 0.14 -24.84 -19.90
N SER A 52 0.26 -25.51 -21.05
CA SER A 52 0.42 -24.85 -22.35
C SER A 52 -0.82 -24.07 -22.80
N THR A 53 -2.00 -24.43 -22.33
CA THR A 53 -3.26 -23.72 -22.66
C THR A 53 -3.48 -22.46 -21.81
N GLN A 54 -2.70 -22.29 -20.74
CA GLN A 54 -2.81 -21.12 -19.87
C GLN A 54 -1.97 -19.98 -20.46
N GLU A 55 -2.63 -19.01 -21.07
CA GLU A 55 -2.00 -17.74 -21.40
C GLU A 55 -1.76 -16.96 -20.10
N GLY A 56 -0.49 -16.77 -19.75
CA GLY A 56 -0.10 -15.80 -18.74
C GLY A 56 -0.44 -14.40 -19.24
N ARG A 57 -1.61 -13.86 -18.88
CA ARG A 57 -1.88 -12.44 -19.10
C ARG A 57 -0.83 -11.65 -18.34
N GLY A 58 0.01 -10.92 -19.07
CA GLY A 58 0.90 -9.93 -18.48
C GLY A 58 0.11 -8.93 -17.63
N PRO A 59 0.76 -8.23 -16.69
CA PRO A 59 0.11 -7.19 -15.91
C PRO A 59 -0.65 -6.23 -16.84
N HIS A 60 -1.90 -5.89 -16.48
CA HIS A 60 -2.68 -4.93 -17.26
C HIS A 60 -1.85 -3.65 -17.47
N PRO A 61 -1.80 -3.09 -18.70
CA PRO A 61 -1.10 -1.83 -18.93
C PRO A 61 -1.71 -0.75 -18.03
N PRO A 62 -0.89 0.15 -17.46
CA PRO A 62 -1.39 1.19 -16.58
C PRO A 62 -2.42 2.07 -17.31
N PRO A 63 -3.42 2.59 -16.58
CA PRO A 63 -4.45 3.43 -17.17
C PRO A 63 -3.84 4.71 -17.76
N LYS A 64 -4.40 5.17 -18.89
CA LYS A 64 -4.04 6.46 -19.48
C LYS A 64 -4.69 7.58 -18.65
N VAL A 65 -3.87 8.37 -17.95
CA VAL A 65 -4.33 9.54 -17.17
C VAL A 65 -4.37 10.76 -18.09
N VAL A 66 -5.55 11.36 -18.28
CA VAL A 66 -5.70 12.65 -18.96
C VAL A 66 -5.80 13.74 -17.91
N TYR A 67 -4.81 14.63 -17.86
CA TYR A 67 -4.85 15.80 -16.99
C TYR A 67 -5.65 16.92 -17.65
N ILE A 68 -6.68 17.41 -16.97
CA ILE A 68 -7.43 18.59 -17.38
C ILE A 68 -6.91 19.76 -16.52
N SER A 69 -6.15 20.68 -17.13
CA SER A 69 -5.70 21.89 -16.44
C SER A 69 -6.83 22.93 -16.44
N VAL A 70 -7.29 23.31 -15.25
CA VAL A 70 -8.26 24.40 -15.06
C VAL A 70 -7.59 25.78 -14.97
N LEU A 71 -6.27 25.82 -14.85
CA LEU A 71 -5.49 27.05 -14.75
C LEU A 71 -4.86 27.40 -16.10
N PRO A 72 -4.76 28.70 -16.45
CA PRO A 72 -4.08 29.14 -17.66
C PRO A 72 -2.59 28.72 -17.64
N ALA A 73 -2.11 28.18 -18.76
CA ALA A 73 -0.73 27.69 -18.88
C ALA A 73 0.34 28.80 -18.76
N HIS A 74 -0.04 30.07 -18.96
CA HIS A 74 0.87 31.22 -19.01
C HIS A 74 0.52 32.32 -18.00
N ARG A 75 -0.02 31.94 -16.84
CA ARG A 75 -0.28 32.91 -15.75
C ARG A 75 1.04 33.48 -15.21
N THR A 76 1.09 34.78 -14.96
CA THR A 76 2.26 35.43 -14.36
C THR A 76 2.32 35.18 -12.85
N GLU A 77 3.49 35.33 -12.23
CA GLU A 77 3.65 35.16 -10.77
C GLU A 77 2.73 36.11 -9.97
N GLU A 78 2.54 37.34 -10.45
CA GLU A 78 1.62 38.31 -9.84
C GLU A 78 0.17 37.82 -9.84
N GLN A 79 -0.27 37.23 -10.96
CA GLN A 79 -1.61 36.65 -11.07
C GLN A 79 -1.77 35.42 -10.15
N ILE A 80 -0.71 34.63 -9.99
CA ILE A 80 -0.70 33.49 -9.05
C ILE A 80 -0.86 34.00 -7.62
N LEU A 81 -0.06 34.99 -7.23
CA LEU A 81 -0.08 35.55 -5.88
C LEU A 81 -1.46 36.14 -5.56
N ALA A 82 -2.01 36.95 -6.48
CA ALA A 82 -3.33 37.55 -6.33
C ALA A 82 -4.42 36.49 -6.15
N SER A 83 -4.44 35.46 -7.00
CA SER A 83 -5.40 34.36 -6.90
C SER A 83 -5.24 33.57 -5.59
N ASN A 84 -4.02 33.33 -5.14
CA ASN A 84 -3.76 32.64 -3.88
C ASN A 84 -4.25 33.45 -2.68
N ILE A 85 -4.00 34.76 -2.65
CA ILE A 85 -4.46 35.64 -1.56
C ILE A 85 -5.99 35.67 -1.51
N GLU A 86 -6.66 35.78 -2.66
CA GLU A 86 -8.12 35.76 -2.72
C GLU A 86 -8.70 34.41 -2.23
N ASN A 87 -8.10 33.31 -2.70
CA ASN A 87 -8.48 31.97 -2.26
C ASN A 87 -8.27 31.78 -0.75
N GLN A 88 -7.18 32.30 -0.21
CA GLN A 88 -6.89 32.22 1.22
C GLN A 88 -7.91 33.00 2.04
N LYS A 89 -8.25 34.24 1.63
CA LYS A 89 -9.30 35.03 2.28
C LYS A 89 -10.65 34.32 2.28
N ARG A 90 -11.04 33.72 1.13
CA ARG A 90 -12.28 32.94 1.03
C ARG A 90 -12.27 31.72 1.95
N LYS A 91 -11.15 30.99 1.98
CA LYS A 91 -10.98 29.82 2.84
C LYS A 91 -11.07 30.19 4.32
N GLU A 92 -10.41 31.27 4.72
CA GLU A 92 -10.44 31.78 6.09
C GLU A 92 -11.84 32.25 6.49
N ALA A 93 -12.54 32.98 5.61
CA ALA A 93 -13.92 33.39 5.86
C ALA A 93 -14.86 32.19 6.06
N TRP A 94 -14.74 31.17 5.21
CA TRP A 94 -15.53 29.93 5.34
C TRP A 94 -15.17 29.16 6.59
N ALA A 95 -13.88 29.04 6.93
CA ALA A 95 -13.44 28.37 8.15
C ALA A 95 -13.95 29.08 9.40
N ALA A 96 -13.95 30.42 9.42
CA ALA A 96 -14.50 31.21 10.52
C ALA A 96 -16.01 30.99 10.66
N GLU A 97 -16.73 30.94 9.55
CA GLU A 97 -18.17 30.68 9.56
C GLU A 97 -18.50 29.27 10.06
N GLN A 98 -17.77 28.26 9.57
CA GLN A 98 -17.93 26.87 10.02
C GLN A 98 -17.59 26.73 11.50
N ALA A 99 -16.50 27.34 11.97
CA ALA A 99 -16.14 27.32 13.38
C ALA A 99 -17.23 27.95 14.28
N ARG A 100 -17.91 29.02 13.80
CA ARG A 100 -19.06 29.58 14.50
C ARG A 100 -20.22 28.59 14.56
N ARG A 101 -20.61 28.01 13.42
CA ARG A 101 -21.69 27.02 13.33
C ARG A 101 -21.42 25.78 14.18
N GLU A 102 -20.18 25.27 14.16
CA GLU A 102 -19.76 24.13 14.98
C GLU A 102 -19.81 24.43 16.47
N LYS A 103 -19.44 25.65 16.89
CA LYS A 103 -19.61 26.09 18.28
C LYS A 103 -21.09 26.10 18.67
N ASP A 104 -21.95 26.69 17.85
CA ASP A 104 -23.39 26.77 18.12
C ASP A 104 -24.00 25.36 18.23
N VAL A 105 -23.69 24.48 17.27
CA VAL A 105 -24.14 23.08 17.28
C VAL A 105 -23.64 22.36 18.53
N ARG A 106 -22.36 22.53 18.90
CA ARG A 106 -21.79 21.90 20.09
C ARG A 106 -22.52 22.36 21.35
N GLU A 107 -22.79 23.65 21.51
CA GLU A 107 -23.52 24.17 22.68
C GLU A 107 -24.97 23.68 22.74
N ILE A 108 -25.65 23.55 21.61
CA ILE A 108 -26.99 22.93 21.54
C ILE A 108 -26.93 21.48 22.04
N TYR A 109 -25.99 20.68 21.56
CA TYR A 109 -25.86 19.28 21.99
C TYR A 109 -25.46 19.15 23.46
N LYS A 110 -24.57 20.00 23.96
CA LYS A 110 -24.23 20.05 25.39
C LYS A 110 -25.47 20.35 26.23
N THR A 111 -26.29 21.29 25.78
CA THR A 111 -27.53 21.66 26.46
C THR A 111 -28.51 20.49 26.51
N ILE A 112 -28.75 19.81 25.38
CA ILE A 112 -29.62 18.62 25.31
C ILE A 112 -29.08 17.49 26.21
N GLY A 113 -27.77 17.26 26.23
CA GLY A 113 -27.12 16.27 27.08
C GLY A 113 -27.36 16.55 28.57
N ARG A 114 -27.19 17.80 28.99
CA ARG A 114 -27.47 18.23 30.37
C ARG A 114 -28.94 18.01 30.76
N TYR A 115 -29.88 18.36 29.88
CA TYR A 115 -31.31 18.10 30.13
C TYR A 115 -31.67 16.62 30.18
N SER A 116 -30.94 15.78 29.43
CA SER A 116 -31.10 14.31 29.45
C SER A 116 -30.46 13.65 30.69
N GLY A 117 -29.86 14.42 31.60
CA GLY A 117 -29.20 13.92 32.81
C GLY A 117 -27.77 13.41 32.60
N MET A 118 -27.13 13.75 31.47
CA MET A 118 -25.75 13.37 31.17
C MET A 118 -24.75 14.41 31.73
N ASP A 119 -23.65 13.96 32.32
CA ASP A 119 -22.55 14.82 32.78
C ASP A 119 -21.62 15.19 31.61
N VAL A 120 -22.05 16.21 30.86
CA VAL A 120 -21.36 16.69 29.66
C VAL A 120 -19.98 17.29 29.97
N ASP A 121 -19.81 17.90 31.14
CA ASP A 121 -18.56 18.57 31.52
C ASP A 121 -17.48 17.55 31.93
N LYS A 122 -17.88 16.43 32.54
CA LYS A 122 -16.99 15.28 32.72
C LYS A 122 -16.58 14.66 31.37
N ILE A 123 -17.55 14.42 30.48
CA ILE A 123 -17.29 13.85 29.15
C ILE A 123 -16.33 14.74 28.34
N ALA A 124 -16.53 16.06 28.36
CA ALA A 124 -15.64 17.00 27.66
C ALA A 124 -14.20 16.93 28.18
N ARG A 125 -14.01 16.90 29.51
CA ARG A 125 -12.68 16.79 30.12
C ARG A 125 -11.98 15.48 29.78
N GLU A 126 -12.71 14.36 29.81
CA GLU A 126 -12.18 13.05 29.44
C GLU A 126 -11.79 13.00 27.96
N ALA A 127 -12.63 13.58 27.08
CA ALA A 127 -12.35 13.67 25.65
C ALA A 127 -11.10 14.54 25.35
N ASP A 128 -10.96 15.70 26.00
CA ASP A 128 -9.80 16.58 25.83
C ASP A 128 -8.50 15.87 26.29
N ALA A 129 -8.56 15.14 27.40
CA ALA A 129 -7.42 14.37 27.91
C ALA A 129 -7.04 13.23 26.97
N GLU A 130 -8.02 12.51 26.42
CA GLU A 130 -7.79 11.44 25.45
C GLU A 130 -7.23 12.00 24.13
N GLU A 131 -7.75 13.11 23.63
CA GLU A 131 -7.26 13.75 22.41
C GLU A 131 -5.81 14.24 22.57
N ALA A 132 -5.48 14.83 23.73
CA ALA A 132 -4.11 15.22 24.05
C ALA A 132 -3.16 14.01 24.10
N ALA A 133 -3.59 12.90 24.71
CA ALA A 133 -2.82 11.65 24.75
C ALA A 133 -2.62 11.05 23.34
N ARG A 134 -3.68 11.03 22.51
CA ARG A 134 -3.62 10.57 21.11
C ARG A 134 -2.67 11.43 20.28
N LYS A 135 -2.77 12.77 20.38
CA LYS A 135 -1.88 13.71 19.69
C LYS A 135 -0.41 13.49 20.09
N LYS A 136 -0.13 13.31 21.38
CA LYS A 136 1.21 13.00 21.86
C LYS A 136 1.74 11.68 21.29
N ALA A 137 0.94 10.61 21.36
CA ALA A 137 1.31 9.31 20.81
C ALA A 137 1.54 9.35 19.29
N GLU A 138 0.75 10.15 18.57
CA GLU A 138 0.93 10.35 17.13
C GLU A 138 2.20 11.15 16.80
N MET A 139 2.51 12.20 17.57
CA MET A 139 3.79 12.91 17.45
C MET A 139 4.99 11.99 17.73
N ASP A 140 4.89 11.14 18.75
CA ASP A 140 5.92 10.16 19.09
C ASP A 140 6.08 9.11 17.97
N ARG A 141 4.98 8.70 17.32
CA ARG A 141 4.97 7.77 16.17
C ARG A 141 5.57 8.38 14.90
N ILE A 142 5.21 9.63 14.59
CA ILE A 142 5.72 10.35 13.42
C ILE A 142 7.23 10.60 13.57
N GLY A 143 7.71 10.70 14.82
CA GLY A 143 9.10 11.00 15.13
C GLY A 143 9.48 12.43 14.70
N LYS A 144 10.72 12.84 15.00
CA LYS A 144 11.23 14.13 14.51
C LYS A 144 11.31 14.07 12.98
N PRO A 145 10.81 15.08 12.24
CA PRO A 145 10.96 15.12 10.78
C PRO A 145 12.44 14.96 10.42
N ARG A 146 12.78 13.84 9.78
CA ARG A 146 14.14 13.53 9.38
C ARG A 146 14.44 14.32 8.11
N LEU A 147 15.02 15.50 8.29
CA LEU A 147 15.53 16.26 7.15
C LEU A 147 16.73 15.50 6.55
N PRO A 148 16.92 15.52 5.22
CA PRO A 148 18.16 15.06 4.62
C PRO A 148 19.35 15.82 5.22
N GLU A 149 20.49 15.13 5.38
CA GLU A 149 21.69 15.67 6.03
C GLU A 149 22.07 17.05 5.44
N GLY A 150 22.26 18.04 6.31
CA GLY A 150 22.63 19.41 5.92
C GLY A 150 21.48 20.40 5.69
N ARG A 151 20.20 20.02 5.85
CA ARG A 151 19.08 20.98 5.85
C ARG A 151 18.43 21.14 7.22
N THR A 152 18.29 22.40 7.66
CA THR A 152 17.41 22.79 8.76
C THR A 152 16.04 23.17 8.20
N LEU A 153 14.97 22.97 8.99
CA LEU A 153 13.68 23.56 8.66
C LEU A 153 13.83 25.09 8.67
N PRO A 154 13.22 25.80 7.71
CA PRO A 154 13.09 27.25 7.85
C PRO A 154 12.38 27.52 9.18
N GLN A 155 12.90 28.47 9.96
CA GLN A 155 12.18 28.97 11.14
C GLN A 155 10.92 29.65 10.62
N VAL A 156 9.80 28.93 10.68
CA VAL A 156 8.50 29.56 10.51
C VAL A 156 8.27 30.29 11.82
N ASP A 157 8.46 31.61 11.81
CA ASP A 157 8.05 32.46 12.93
C ASP A 157 6.62 32.08 13.27
N GLN A 158 6.43 31.50 14.46
CA GLN A 158 5.09 31.22 14.95
C GLN A 158 4.39 32.57 15.05
N VAL A 159 3.47 32.84 14.13
CA VAL A 159 2.60 34.00 14.20
C VAL A 159 1.97 33.96 15.60
N PRO A 160 2.21 34.97 16.45
CA PRO A 160 1.73 34.93 17.82
C PRO A 160 0.22 34.77 17.76
N THR A 161 -0.26 33.67 18.35
CA THR A 161 -1.68 33.44 18.57
C THR A 161 -2.17 34.60 19.42
N GLN A 162 -2.80 35.60 18.78
CA GLN A 162 -3.39 36.72 19.50
C GLN A 162 -4.42 36.14 20.47
N PRO A 163 -4.34 36.46 21.78
CA PRO A 163 -5.35 36.04 22.72
C PRO A 163 -6.67 36.70 22.32
N ALA A 164 -7.70 35.88 22.15
CA ALA A 164 -9.07 36.34 21.98
C ALA A 164 -9.43 37.20 23.19
N GLN A 165 -9.79 38.46 22.93
CA GLN A 165 -10.52 39.32 23.87
C GLN A 165 -12.02 39.01 23.79
#